data_AF-A0A512MAZ9-F1
#
_entry.id   AF-A0A512MAZ9-F1
#
_cell.length_a   1.000
_cell.length_b   1.000
_cell.length_c   1.000
_cell.angle_alpha   90.00
_cell.angle_beta   90.00
_cell.angle_gamma   90.00
#
_symmetry.space_group_name_H-M   'P 1'
#
loop_
_entity.id
_entity.type
_entity.pdbx_description
1 polymer ?
#
loop_
_entity_poly.entity_id
_entity_poly.type
_entity_poly.pdbx_seq_one_letter_code
_entity_poly.pdbx_strand_id
1 'polypeptide(L)'
;MLPQGRDTLPENRPATLFPFCMIAAASAEAFIGPPAPQMPLWPELTVYYVLALIVALVGTLYIVGRKGTIGLDAPDGRRKHHEKPISRLGGAPIFAALVIGSVVMLGLDRVRWGEYGALMLCNLLIFSVGFFDDLKALGARVKLVGQIGVALILYSLGISIDMLSNPFGEGALHLGWWSLPITLFWLVAIPNIINLIDGMDGLAGGFGLFLSLTLAFVGYVGGHAEVMLLSVLMAGALTGFLFFNFPPARIFLGDGGAYLIGFFVASVSLKSSQKGSVIAALLVIVIALGVPILDTFFAILRRSIRGVPIFSADAEHIHHRLILLGYSKGRALVAMYCVCLVLSLVGISILLTKGVALPVAGAVFFLLAIGAARYLGYVKSWSKLRGQVAEALDRRKRLEHIRVHARVLEFDIEKCVSLEEFSDLLGHRFRWIGFKTAPSDLTHPVLLPMKGGTKVVLHCPVNDGLETDWFNRADAFSGLFERCLERWGTLPSFVIPGPEIEEGRPTSSFTKLSPTAAS
;
A
#
# COMPACT_ATOMS: atom_id res chain seq x y z
N MET A 1 -20.40 -65.12 -66.80
CA MET A 1 -19.17 -65.93 -66.79
C MET A 1 -18.34 -65.51 -65.57
N LEU A 2 -18.16 -66.38 -64.59
CA LEU A 2 -17.08 -66.31 -63.60
C LEU A 2 -15.86 -67.06 -64.18
N PRO A 3 -14.62 -66.71 -63.79
CA PRO A 3 -13.91 -67.44 -62.71
C PRO A 3 -13.11 -66.50 -61.77
N GLN A 4 -13.17 -66.66 -60.43
CA GLN A 4 -12.33 -67.46 -59.51
C GLN A 4 -10.83 -67.04 -59.36
N GLY A 5 -10.40 -66.76 -58.11
CA GLY A 5 -8.98 -66.69 -57.75
C GLY A 5 -8.56 -66.16 -56.34
N ARG A 6 -8.95 -66.87 -55.26
CA ARG A 6 -8.30 -67.09 -53.93
C ARG A 6 -7.72 -65.98 -53.02
N ASP A 7 -8.27 -65.98 -51.81
CA ASP A 7 -7.81 -65.68 -50.43
C ASP A 7 -6.32 -65.46 -50.09
N THR A 8 -6.04 -64.46 -49.21
CA THR A 8 -5.40 -64.59 -47.87
C THR A 8 -5.54 -63.28 -47.03
N LEU A 9 -5.89 -63.41 -45.73
CA LEU A 9 -5.87 -62.38 -44.66
C LEU A 9 -4.50 -62.36 -43.92
N PRO A 10 -4.26 -61.58 -42.84
CA PRO A 10 -4.22 -60.12 -42.65
C PRO A 10 -2.89 -59.66 -41.95
N GLU A 11 -2.47 -58.38 -41.98
CA GLU A 11 -1.50 -57.88 -40.98
C GLU A 11 -1.48 -56.35 -40.73
N ASN A 12 -1.06 -56.01 -39.50
CA ASN A 12 -1.13 -54.75 -38.77
C ASN A 12 -0.29 -53.55 -39.31
N ARG A 13 -0.83 -52.33 -39.10
CA ARG A 13 -0.25 -50.97 -38.80
C ARG A 13 1.29 -50.74 -38.83
N PRO A 14 1.81 -49.48 -39.03
CA PRO A 14 1.20 -48.21 -38.59
C PRO A 14 1.32 -46.98 -39.52
N ALA A 15 0.55 -45.95 -39.14
CA ALA A 15 0.55 -44.60 -39.68
C ALA A 15 1.91 -43.90 -39.55
N THR A 16 2.36 -43.23 -40.61
CA THR A 16 3.44 -42.24 -40.57
C THR A 16 3.01 -40.94 -41.24
N LEU A 17 3.29 -39.87 -40.49
CA LEU A 17 3.02 -38.45 -40.68
C LEU A 17 3.25 -37.89 -42.10
N PHE A 18 2.25 -37.13 -42.58
CA PHE A 18 2.39 -36.16 -43.68
C PHE A 18 3.13 -34.88 -43.21
N PRO A 19 3.99 -34.26 -44.03
CA PRO A 19 4.74 -33.06 -43.65
C PRO A 19 3.95 -31.79 -43.95
N PHE A 20 3.60 -31.04 -42.91
CA PHE A 20 2.96 -29.71 -43.01
C PHE A 20 3.99 -28.54 -43.06
N CYS A 21 5.25 -28.83 -43.43
CA CYS A 21 6.36 -27.89 -43.23
C CYS A 21 6.69 -26.98 -44.43
N MET A 22 5.99 -27.08 -45.57
CA MET A 22 6.40 -26.39 -46.80
C MET A 22 5.51 -25.20 -47.23
N ILE A 23 4.46 -24.87 -46.47
CA ILE A 23 3.55 -23.75 -46.82
C ILE A 23 3.79 -22.49 -45.97
N ALA A 24 4.51 -22.58 -44.85
CA ALA A 24 4.79 -21.43 -43.98
C ALA A 24 5.95 -20.54 -44.45
N ALA A 25 6.75 -20.97 -45.43
CA ALA A 25 8.00 -20.29 -45.81
C ALA A 25 7.85 -19.15 -46.84
N ALA A 26 6.66 -18.96 -47.44
CA ALA A 26 6.50 -18.06 -48.59
C ALA A 26 5.77 -16.73 -48.30
N SER A 27 5.55 -16.36 -47.04
CA SER A 27 4.95 -15.06 -46.66
C SER A 27 5.85 -14.20 -45.76
N ALA A 28 7.12 -14.58 -45.61
CA ALA A 28 8.08 -13.93 -44.72
C ALA A 28 8.98 -12.87 -45.40
N GLU A 29 8.54 -12.29 -46.53
CA GLU A 29 9.27 -11.19 -47.18
C GLU A 29 8.35 -9.99 -47.41
N ALA A 30 8.20 -9.14 -46.38
CA ALA A 30 7.98 -7.69 -46.48
C ALA A 30 7.62 -7.05 -45.11
N PHE A 31 8.52 -7.14 -44.12
CA PHE A 31 8.59 -6.14 -43.05
C PHE A 31 10.00 -6.18 -42.46
N ILE A 32 10.93 -5.42 -43.04
CA ILE A 32 12.28 -5.25 -42.47
C ILE A 32 12.16 -4.28 -41.29
N GLY A 33 11.60 -4.79 -40.19
CA GLY A 33 11.90 -4.29 -38.87
C GLY A 33 13.18 -5.00 -38.37
N PRO A 34 13.99 -4.36 -37.52
CA PRO A 34 15.11 -5.04 -36.89
C PRO A 34 14.62 -6.27 -36.12
N PRO A 35 15.42 -7.36 -36.05
CA PRO A 35 15.01 -8.62 -35.42
C PRO A 35 14.53 -8.39 -33.99
N ALA A 36 13.52 -9.14 -33.57
CA ALA A 36 13.07 -9.14 -32.18
C ALA A 36 14.27 -9.45 -31.27
N PRO A 37 14.42 -8.76 -30.12
CA PRO A 37 15.54 -8.99 -29.24
C PRO A 37 15.56 -10.45 -28.82
N GLN A 38 16.70 -11.09 -29.04
CA GLN A 38 16.92 -12.49 -28.66
C GLN A 38 16.81 -12.60 -27.14
N MET A 39 16.20 -13.69 -26.66
CA MET A 39 16.17 -13.99 -25.23
C MET A 39 17.60 -14.00 -24.67
N PRO A 40 17.85 -13.27 -23.58
CA PRO A 40 19.18 -13.19 -22.99
C PRO A 40 19.62 -14.55 -22.46
N LEU A 41 20.90 -14.85 -22.60
CA LEU A 41 21.49 -16.06 -22.04
C LEU A 41 21.73 -15.89 -20.53
N TRP A 42 21.78 -17.01 -19.79
CA TRP A 42 22.06 -16.99 -18.34
C TRP A 42 23.31 -16.20 -17.93
N PRO A 43 24.45 -16.25 -18.66
CA PRO A 43 25.61 -15.43 -18.33
C PRO A 43 25.34 -13.93 -18.46
N GLU A 44 24.58 -13.52 -19.47
CA GLU A 44 24.22 -12.11 -19.68
C GLU A 44 23.35 -11.58 -18.53
N LEU A 45 22.34 -12.33 -18.12
CA LEU A 45 21.51 -12.00 -16.97
C LEU A 45 22.34 -11.85 -15.70
N THR A 46 23.31 -12.75 -15.51
CA THR A 46 24.23 -12.71 -14.37
C THR A 46 25.07 -11.43 -14.38
N VAL A 47 25.56 -11.01 -15.55
CA VAL A 47 26.33 -9.76 -15.70
C VAL A 47 25.49 -8.55 -15.28
N TYR A 48 24.25 -8.42 -15.78
CA TYR A 48 23.38 -7.30 -15.39
C TYR A 48 23.02 -7.32 -13.90
N TYR A 49 22.72 -8.50 -13.35
CA TYR A 49 22.46 -8.66 -11.93
C TYR A 49 23.67 -8.22 -11.08
N VAL A 50 24.86 -8.71 -11.40
CA VAL A 50 26.09 -8.40 -10.67
C VAL A 50 26.49 -6.94 -10.83
N LEU A 51 26.34 -6.36 -12.03
CA LEU A 51 26.56 -4.93 -12.26
C LEU A 51 25.68 -4.09 -11.34
N ALA A 52 24.36 -4.33 -11.34
CA ALA A 52 23.43 -3.60 -10.49
C ALA A 52 23.69 -3.81 -9.00
N LEU A 53 24.03 -5.04 -8.60
CA LEU A 53 24.40 -5.37 -7.24
C LEU A 53 25.62 -4.56 -6.81
N ILE A 54 26.69 -4.53 -7.60
CA ILE A 54 27.92 -3.80 -7.28
C ILE A 54 27.64 -2.30 -7.19
N VAL A 55 26.92 -1.72 -8.15
CA VAL A 55 26.57 -0.29 -8.14
C VAL A 55 25.78 0.07 -6.88
N ALA A 56 24.73 -0.70 -6.57
CA ALA A 56 23.91 -0.45 -5.38
C ALA A 56 24.69 -0.69 -4.08
N LEU A 57 25.52 -1.75 -4.01
CA LEU A 57 26.35 -2.07 -2.85
C LEU A 57 27.36 -0.95 -2.57
N VAL A 58 28.11 -0.51 -3.58
CA VAL A 58 29.12 0.57 -3.45
C VAL A 58 28.45 1.90 -3.14
N GLY A 59 27.35 2.24 -3.83
CA GLY A 59 26.59 3.45 -3.54
C GLY A 59 26.05 3.47 -2.12
N THR A 60 25.54 2.33 -1.63
CA THR A 60 25.04 2.20 -0.26
C THR A 60 26.17 2.30 0.76
N LEU A 61 27.31 1.63 0.52
CA LEU A 61 28.51 1.74 1.35
C LEU A 61 28.98 3.19 1.50
N TYR A 62 28.99 3.93 0.39
CA TYR A 62 29.39 5.34 0.37
C TYR A 62 28.46 6.21 1.22
N ILE A 63 27.13 6.03 1.10
CA ILE A 63 26.15 6.79 1.89
C ILE A 63 26.27 6.45 3.38
N VAL A 64 26.34 5.16 3.72
CA VAL A 64 26.50 4.70 5.11
C VAL A 64 27.82 5.22 5.71
N GLY A 65 28.91 5.24 4.92
CA GLY A 65 30.22 5.72 5.34
C GLY A 65 30.27 7.22 5.66
N ARG A 66 29.37 8.04 5.08
CA ARG A 66 29.26 9.48 5.34
C ARG A 66 28.53 9.85 6.64
N LYS A 67 28.23 8.86 7.50
CA LYS A 67 27.62 9.04 8.84
C LYS A 67 26.34 9.89 8.86
N GLY A 68 25.58 9.89 7.76
CA GLY A 68 24.24 10.52 7.71
C GLY A 68 24.26 12.05 7.84
N THR A 69 24.98 12.78 6.98
CA THR A 69 24.90 14.26 6.98
C THR A 69 23.71 14.82 6.19
N ILE A 70 22.99 13.98 5.43
CA ILE A 70 21.91 14.37 4.51
C ILE A 70 20.75 13.36 4.62
N GLY A 71 19.50 13.83 4.62
CA GLY A 71 18.29 12.98 4.62
C GLY A 71 18.14 12.12 5.87
N LEU A 72 18.36 12.73 7.05
CA LEU A 72 18.39 12.03 8.33
C LEU A 72 17.00 11.74 8.88
N ASP A 73 16.80 10.49 9.32
CA ASP A 73 15.72 10.16 10.22
C ASP A 73 16.20 10.19 11.68
N ALA A 74 15.87 11.26 12.41
CA ALA A 74 16.18 11.36 13.84
C ALA A 74 15.10 10.62 14.67
N PRO A 75 15.50 9.83 15.69
CA PRO A 75 14.55 9.13 16.55
C PRO A 75 13.71 10.12 17.37
N ASP A 76 12.39 9.95 17.35
CA ASP A 76 11.42 10.83 18.00
C ASP A 76 10.87 10.27 19.33
N GLY A 77 11.37 9.10 19.77
CA GLY A 77 11.00 8.45 21.02
C GLY A 77 9.53 7.98 21.11
N ARG A 78 8.71 8.19 20.07
CA ARG A 78 7.28 7.84 20.05
C ARG A 78 6.92 6.83 18.96
N ARG A 79 7.44 7.02 17.75
CA ARG A 79 7.15 6.19 16.57
C ARG A 79 8.38 5.42 16.08
N LYS A 80 9.57 5.96 16.34
CA LYS A 80 10.83 5.45 15.82
C LYS A 80 11.63 4.76 16.92
N HIS A 81 11.75 3.44 16.81
CA HIS A 81 12.44 2.58 17.78
C HIS A 81 13.93 2.36 17.49
N HIS A 82 14.56 3.18 16.62
CA HIS A 82 16.00 3.10 16.35
C HIS A 82 16.78 4.06 17.27
N GLU A 83 17.92 3.62 17.80
CA GLU A 83 18.71 4.40 18.77
C GLU A 83 19.61 5.46 18.11
N LYS A 84 19.85 5.36 16.80
CA LYS A 84 20.77 6.24 16.05
C LYS A 84 20.07 6.85 14.83
N PRO A 85 20.49 8.04 14.37
CA PRO A 85 19.99 8.61 13.11
C PRO A 85 20.40 7.71 11.95
N ILE A 86 19.43 7.26 11.15
CA ILE A 86 19.65 6.41 9.97
C ILE A 86 19.26 7.22 8.73
N SER A 87 20.07 7.13 7.68
CA SER A 87 19.79 7.83 6.42
C SER A 87 18.62 7.17 5.68
N ARG A 88 17.70 7.96 5.13
CA ARG A 88 16.58 7.49 4.29
C ARG A 88 16.90 7.45 2.79
N LEU A 89 18.16 7.62 2.41
CA LEU A 89 18.56 7.73 1.00
C LEU A 89 18.86 6.38 0.33
N GLY A 90 18.30 5.29 0.84
CA GLY A 90 18.51 3.93 0.32
C GLY A 90 18.00 3.72 -1.10
N GLY A 91 17.00 4.49 -1.53
CA GLY A 91 16.51 4.50 -2.90
C GLY A 91 17.52 5.02 -3.93
N ALA A 92 18.45 5.89 -3.54
CA ALA A 92 19.37 6.53 -4.50
C ALA A 92 20.38 5.54 -5.13
N PRO A 93 21.05 4.65 -4.37
CA PRO A 93 21.88 3.59 -4.96
C PRO A 93 21.09 2.63 -5.86
N ILE A 94 19.85 2.31 -5.50
CA ILE A 94 18.97 1.46 -6.31
C ILE A 94 18.64 2.16 -7.64
N PHE A 95 18.27 3.43 -7.58
CA PHE A 95 17.99 4.24 -8.76
C PHE A 95 19.22 4.37 -9.67
N ALA A 96 20.40 4.62 -9.09
CA ALA A 96 21.65 4.71 -9.84
C ALA A 96 21.97 3.40 -10.57
N ALA A 97 21.78 2.24 -9.91
CA ALA A 97 21.95 0.93 -10.52
C ALA A 97 20.97 0.71 -11.69
N LEU A 98 19.70 1.11 -11.53
CA LEU A 98 18.70 1.03 -12.58
C LEU A 98 19.07 1.91 -13.79
N VAL A 99 19.48 3.16 -13.56
CA VAL A 99 19.88 4.09 -14.63
C VAL A 99 21.14 3.60 -15.36
N ILE A 100 22.20 3.28 -14.62
CA ILE A 100 23.47 2.82 -15.22
C ILE A 100 23.24 1.54 -16.02
N GLY A 101 22.53 0.56 -15.46
CA GLY A 101 22.22 -0.68 -16.17
C GLY A 101 21.35 -0.46 -17.40
N SER A 102 20.36 0.43 -17.34
CA SER A 102 19.52 0.76 -18.49
C SER A 102 20.32 1.47 -19.60
N VAL A 103 21.27 2.35 -19.24
CA VAL A 103 22.18 2.98 -20.20
C VAL A 103 23.08 1.95 -20.87
N VAL A 104 23.61 0.98 -20.11
CA VAL A 104 24.39 -0.13 -20.68
C VAL A 104 23.53 -0.97 -21.63
N MET A 105 22.28 -1.26 -21.27
CA MET A 105 21.35 -1.99 -22.16
C MET A 105 21.04 -1.23 -23.44
N LEU A 106 20.86 0.10 -23.37
CA LEU A 106 20.69 0.95 -24.54
C LEU A 106 21.93 0.93 -25.44
N GLY A 107 23.13 1.04 -24.85
CA GLY A 107 24.40 1.03 -25.59
C GLY A 107 24.76 -0.31 -26.23
N LEU A 108 24.18 -1.42 -25.74
CA LEU A 108 24.32 -2.77 -26.28
C LEU A 108 23.13 -3.19 -27.15
N ASP A 109 22.26 -2.25 -27.53
CA ASP A 109 21.06 -2.47 -28.33
C ASP A 109 20.10 -3.57 -27.78
N ARG A 110 20.16 -3.85 -26.48
CA ARG A 110 19.27 -4.79 -25.80
C ARG A 110 17.91 -4.19 -25.47
N VAL A 111 17.87 -2.86 -25.38
CA VAL A 111 16.68 -2.06 -25.13
C VAL A 111 16.73 -0.88 -26.10
N ARG A 112 15.58 -0.45 -26.64
CA ARG A 112 15.50 0.72 -27.51
C ARG A 112 14.85 1.89 -26.81
N TRP A 113 15.40 3.09 -27.02
CA TRP A 113 14.86 4.32 -26.44
C TRP A 113 13.39 4.56 -26.82
N GLY A 114 13.03 4.34 -28.08
CA GLY A 114 11.65 4.52 -28.55
C GLY A 114 10.62 3.60 -27.86
N GLU A 115 11.06 2.48 -27.28
CA GLU A 115 10.17 1.50 -26.66
C GLU A 115 10.14 1.59 -25.13
N TYR A 116 11.23 2.05 -24.50
CA TYR A 116 11.45 2.02 -23.04
C TYR A 116 11.85 3.37 -22.43
N GLY A 117 12.12 4.40 -23.24
CA GLY A 117 12.45 5.74 -22.77
C GLY A 117 11.34 6.33 -21.89
N ALA A 118 10.07 6.03 -22.21
CA ALA A 118 8.92 6.38 -21.38
C ALA A 118 9.01 5.79 -19.96
N LEU A 119 9.39 4.51 -19.85
CA LEU A 119 9.57 3.83 -18.56
C LEU A 119 10.72 4.46 -17.77
N MET A 120 11.86 4.72 -18.41
CA MET A 120 13.02 5.32 -17.76
C MET A 120 12.71 6.74 -17.25
N LEU A 121 12.05 7.56 -18.08
CA LEU A 121 11.63 8.91 -17.71
C LEU A 121 10.66 8.89 -16.53
N CYS A 122 9.61 8.05 -16.58
CA CYS A 122 8.63 8.00 -15.51
C CYS A 122 9.21 7.42 -14.20
N ASN A 123 10.15 6.47 -14.27
CA ASN A 123 10.86 5.98 -13.08
C ASN A 123 11.79 7.06 -12.48
N LEU A 124 12.41 7.93 -13.30
CA LEU A 124 13.13 9.10 -12.81
C LEU A 124 12.19 10.09 -12.11
N LEU A 125 11.05 10.41 -12.72
CA LEU A 125 10.10 11.37 -12.17
C LEU A 125 9.49 10.88 -10.85
N ILE A 126 9.08 9.62 -10.77
CA ILE A 126 8.47 9.05 -9.55
C ILE A 126 9.50 8.92 -8.42
N PHE A 127 10.74 8.52 -8.74
CA PHE A 127 11.84 8.53 -7.78
C PHE A 127 12.09 9.94 -7.27
N SER A 128 12.08 10.95 -8.16
CA SER A 128 12.27 12.34 -7.78
C SER A 128 11.20 12.83 -6.79
N VAL A 129 9.92 12.49 -7.00
CA VAL A 129 8.84 12.83 -6.07
C VAL A 129 9.11 12.30 -4.67
N GLY A 130 9.46 11.02 -4.54
CA GLY A 130 9.76 10.42 -3.24
C GLY A 130 11.11 10.89 -2.65
N PHE A 131 12.12 11.09 -3.49
CA PHE A 131 13.43 11.59 -3.06
C PHE A 131 13.35 13.02 -2.52
N PHE A 132 12.53 13.88 -3.13
CA PHE A 132 12.25 15.20 -2.59
C PHE A 132 11.53 15.12 -1.24
N ASP A 133 10.65 14.14 -1.04
CA ASP A 133 10.02 13.89 0.26
C ASP A 133 11.01 13.46 1.34
N ASP A 134 11.96 12.57 0.98
CA ASP A 134 13.01 12.12 1.88
C ASP A 134 13.93 13.26 2.33
N LEU A 135 14.11 14.28 1.49
CA LEU A 135 14.86 15.49 1.82
C LEU A 135 14.03 16.54 2.57
N LYS A 136 12.75 16.69 2.18
CA LYS A 136 11.82 17.68 2.73
C LYS A 136 10.42 17.08 2.75
N ALA A 137 9.86 16.88 3.93
CA ALA A 137 8.54 16.29 4.11
C ALA A 137 7.47 17.04 3.28
N LEU A 138 6.94 16.36 2.27
CA LEU A 138 5.84 16.81 1.41
C LEU A 138 4.51 16.35 2.01
N GLY A 139 3.48 17.19 1.86
CA GLY A 139 2.12 16.80 2.23
C GLY A 139 1.60 15.68 1.34
N ALA A 140 0.77 14.78 1.89
CA ALA A 140 0.22 13.62 1.18
C ALA A 140 -0.49 13.99 -0.15
N ARG A 141 -1.13 15.16 -0.20
CA ARG A 141 -1.77 15.67 -1.44
C ARG A 141 -0.76 15.95 -2.55
N VAL A 142 0.40 16.51 -2.22
CA VAL A 142 1.47 16.82 -3.20
C VAL A 142 2.06 15.54 -3.76
N LYS A 143 2.32 14.55 -2.89
CA LYS A 143 2.79 13.22 -3.32
C LYS A 143 1.80 12.57 -4.29
N LEU A 144 0.52 12.57 -3.94
CA LEU A 144 -0.53 11.97 -4.77
C LEU A 144 -0.67 12.67 -6.13
N VAL A 145 -0.62 14.01 -6.17
CA VAL A 145 -0.63 14.76 -7.44
C VAL A 145 0.59 14.41 -8.29
N GLY A 146 1.77 14.31 -7.69
CA GLY A 146 2.99 13.87 -8.38
C GLY A 146 2.85 12.46 -8.98
N GLN A 147 2.37 11.50 -8.19
CA GLN A 147 2.14 10.13 -8.65
C GLN A 147 1.11 10.06 -9.79
N ILE A 148 -0.02 10.77 -9.68
CA ILE A 148 -1.03 10.85 -10.74
C ILE A 148 -0.45 11.50 -12.00
N GLY A 149 0.33 12.57 -11.86
CA GLY A 149 0.99 13.24 -12.97
C GLY A 149 1.94 12.32 -13.73
N VAL A 150 2.78 11.56 -13.02
CA VAL A 150 3.68 10.57 -13.64
C VAL A 150 2.89 9.44 -14.30
N ALA A 151 1.81 8.96 -13.66
CA ALA A 151 0.95 7.94 -14.24
C ALA A 151 0.25 8.41 -15.53
N LEU A 152 -0.19 9.67 -15.58
CA LEU A 152 -0.76 10.30 -16.78
C LEU A 152 0.28 10.44 -17.90
N ILE A 153 1.51 10.83 -17.58
CA ILE A 153 2.60 10.89 -18.56
C ILE A 153 2.83 9.50 -19.16
N LEU A 154 2.95 8.46 -18.31
CA LEU A 154 3.17 7.09 -18.80
C LEU A 154 2.01 6.59 -19.68
N TYR A 155 0.76 6.87 -19.27
CA TYR A 155 -0.43 6.58 -20.06
C TYR A 155 -0.41 7.29 -21.42
N SER A 156 -0.08 8.59 -21.44
CA SER A 156 -0.02 9.38 -22.67
C SER A 156 1.07 8.92 -23.64
N LEU A 157 2.11 8.26 -23.12
CA LEU A 157 3.19 7.63 -23.91
C LEU A 157 2.82 6.21 -24.38
N GLY A 158 1.55 5.79 -24.23
CA GLY A 158 1.02 4.55 -24.80
C GLY A 158 1.23 3.31 -23.94
N ILE A 159 1.52 3.46 -22.64
CA ILE A 159 1.62 2.34 -21.71
C ILE A 159 0.37 2.33 -20.81
N SER A 160 -0.57 1.45 -21.16
CA SER A 160 -1.92 1.39 -20.59
C SER A 160 -2.45 -0.04 -20.47
N ILE A 161 -3.49 -0.21 -19.65
CA ILE A 161 -4.32 -1.41 -19.59
C ILE A 161 -5.52 -1.20 -20.53
N ASP A 162 -5.39 -1.59 -21.79
CA ASP A 162 -6.47 -1.36 -22.78
C ASP A 162 -7.41 -2.55 -22.95
N MET A 163 -6.90 -3.75 -22.68
CA MET A 163 -7.64 -4.99 -22.84
C MET A 163 -7.47 -5.87 -21.61
N LEU A 164 -8.54 -6.56 -21.22
CA LEU A 164 -8.54 -7.56 -20.17
C LEU A 164 -8.86 -8.92 -20.80
N SER A 165 -7.83 -9.75 -20.95
CA SER A 165 -7.95 -11.11 -21.48
C SER A 165 -8.74 -12.03 -20.54
N ASN A 166 -9.64 -12.84 -21.07
CA ASN A 166 -10.34 -13.87 -20.29
C ASN A 166 -9.32 -14.89 -19.72
N PRO A 167 -9.21 -15.07 -18.39
CA PRO A 167 -8.30 -16.04 -17.81
C PRO A 167 -8.79 -17.48 -17.92
N PHE A 168 -10.04 -17.73 -18.34
CA PHE A 168 -10.65 -19.07 -18.39
C PHE A 168 -10.93 -19.57 -19.81
N GLY A 169 -10.57 -18.82 -20.85
CA GLY A 169 -10.88 -19.17 -22.23
C GLY A 169 -10.48 -18.09 -23.22
N GLU A 170 -11.03 -18.16 -24.43
CA GLU A 170 -10.80 -17.15 -25.47
C GLU A 170 -11.63 -15.87 -25.21
N GLY A 171 -11.14 -14.75 -25.72
CA GLY A 171 -11.77 -13.43 -25.64
C GLY A 171 -10.98 -12.41 -24.81
N ALA A 172 -11.11 -11.14 -25.18
CA ALA A 172 -10.57 -10.00 -24.44
C ALA A 172 -11.63 -8.90 -24.34
N LEU A 173 -11.76 -8.33 -23.15
CA LEU A 173 -12.62 -7.18 -22.89
C LEU A 173 -11.83 -5.90 -23.15
N HIS A 174 -12.22 -5.14 -24.17
CA HIS A 174 -11.69 -3.79 -24.37
C HIS A 174 -12.28 -2.84 -23.32
N LEU A 175 -11.41 -2.14 -22.60
CA LEU A 175 -11.82 -1.28 -21.49
C LEU A 175 -12.35 0.08 -21.96
N GLY A 176 -11.96 0.55 -23.15
CA GLY A 176 -12.36 1.87 -23.64
C GLY A 176 -12.02 2.97 -22.64
N TRP A 177 -13.00 3.76 -22.23
CA TRP A 177 -12.83 4.83 -21.24
C TRP A 177 -12.40 4.35 -19.85
N TRP A 178 -12.59 3.07 -19.52
CA TRP A 178 -12.11 2.48 -18.26
C TRP A 178 -10.60 2.21 -18.25
N SER A 179 -9.93 2.22 -19.42
CA SER A 179 -8.47 2.01 -19.52
C SER A 179 -7.70 3.04 -18.66
N LEU A 180 -8.06 4.31 -18.78
CA LEU A 180 -7.42 5.40 -18.04
C LEU A 180 -7.55 5.25 -16.52
N PRO A 181 -8.75 5.21 -15.90
CA PRO A 181 -8.85 5.13 -14.44
C PRO A 181 -8.24 3.84 -13.88
N ILE A 182 -8.34 2.70 -14.58
CA ILE A 182 -7.74 1.45 -14.14
C ILE A 182 -6.21 1.52 -14.20
N THR A 183 -5.64 2.07 -15.28
CA THR A 183 -4.19 2.26 -15.42
C THR A 183 -3.65 3.22 -14.36
N LEU A 184 -4.31 4.35 -14.14
CA LEU A 184 -3.91 5.32 -13.12
C LEU A 184 -3.99 4.69 -11.72
N PHE A 185 -5.08 3.97 -11.43
CA PHE A 185 -5.21 3.26 -10.16
C PHE A 185 -4.07 2.26 -9.96
N TRP A 186 -3.74 1.45 -10.98
CA TRP A 186 -2.63 0.50 -10.92
C TRP A 186 -1.28 1.20 -10.65
N LEU A 187 -0.96 2.22 -11.43
CA LEU A 187 0.32 2.95 -11.35
C LEU A 187 0.48 3.76 -10.06
N VAL A 188 -0.61 4.16 -9.40
CA VAL A 188 -0.60 4.90 -8.13
C VAL A 188 -0.71 3.97 -6.92
N ALA A 189 -1.52 2.91 -7.00
CA ALA A 189 -1.76 2.02 -5.87
C ALA A 189 -0.52 1.21 -5.50
N ILE A 190 0.19 0.63 -6.46
CA ILE A 190 1.34 -0.25 -6.17
C ILE A 190 2.50 0.52 -5.48
N PRO A 191 2.95 1.71 -5.94
CA PRO A 191 3.90 2.54 -5.19
C PRO A 191 3.48 2.81 -3.74
N ASN A 192 2.21 3.17 -3.53
CA ASN A 192 1.71 3.43 -2.18
C ASN A 192 1.66 2.17 -1.32
N ILE A 193 1.31 1.01 -1.88
CA ILE A 193 1.34 -0.27 -1.16
C ILE A 193 2.78 -0.60 -0.72
N ILE A 194 3.77 -0.43 -1.60
CA ILE A 194 5.18 -0.66 -1.26
C ILE A 194 5.66 0.32 -0.18
N ASN A 195 5.27 1.59 -0.27
CA ASN A 195 5.60 2.59 0.75
C ASN A 195 4.95 2.31 2.11
N LEU A 196 3.71 1.80 2.13
CA LEU A 196 3.03 1.41 3.37
C LEU A 196 3.69 0.24 4.10
N ILE A 197 4.34 -0.68 3.37
CA ILE A 197 5.05 -1.82 3.99
C ILE A 197 6.49 -1.52 4.37
N ASP A 198 7.04 -0.35 4.00
CA ASP A 198 8.40 0.09 4.36
C ASP A 198 8.47 0.58 5.83
N GLY A 199 7.80 -0.15 6.74
CA GLY A 199 7.81 0.09 8.19
C GLY A 199 8.74 -0.84 8.97
N MET A 200 9.36 -1.82 8.31
CA MET A 200 10.28 -2.78 8.91
C MET A 200 11.54 -2.95 8.06
N ASP A 201 12.70 -2.89 8.70
CA ASP A 201 14.02 -3.22 8.15
C ASP A 201 13.98 -4.47 7.25
N GLY A 202 14.39 -4.33 6.00
CA GLY A 202 14.42 -5.40 4.99
C GLY A 202 13.11 -5.62 4.25
N LEU A 203 11.95 -5.27 4.82
CA LEU A 203 10.65 -5.77 4.33
C LEU A 203 10.32 -5.29 2.91
N ALA A 204 10.29 -3.98 2.67
CA ALA A 204 9.94 -3.44 1.35
C ALA A 204 10.98 -3.81 0.27
N GLY A 205 12.28 -3.74 0.61
CA GLY A 205 13.36 -4.16 -0.31
C GLY A 205 13.28 -5.64 -0.68
N GLY A 206 12.97 -6.52 0.28
CA GLY A 206 12.80 -7.95 0.05
C GLY A 206 11.58 -8.28 -0.80
N PHE A 207 10.43 -7.63 -0.52
CA PHE A 207 9.24 -7.76 -1.37
C PHE A 207 9.54 -7.27 -2.80
N GLY A 208 10.20 -6.12 -2.95
CA GLY A 208 10.66 -5.64 -4.25
C GLY A 208 11.55 -6.64 -4.97
N LEU A 209 12.44 -7.33 -4.25
CA LEU A 209 13.33 -8.36 -4.82
C LEU A 209 12.51 -9.55 -5.34
N PHE A 210 11.61 -10.10 -4.54
CA PHE A 210 10.74 -11.21 -4.97
C PHE A 210 9.84 -10.81 -6.16
N LEU A 211 9.27 -9.60 -6.14
CA LEU A 211 8.46 -9.09 -7.24
C LEU A 211 9.27 -8.90 -8.52
N SER A 212 10.51 -8.41 -8.41
CA SER A 212 11.41 -8.26 -9.55
C SER A 212 11.81 -9.62 -10.12
N LEU A 213 12.14 -10.60 -9.28
CA LEU A 213 12.40 -11.97 -9.75
C LEU A 213 11.16 -12.61 -10.40
N THR A 214 9.98 -12.36 -9.84
CA THR A 214 8.71 -12.80 -10.42
C THR A 214 8.47 -12.17 -11.78
N LEU A 215 8.68 -10.86 -11.94
CA LEU A 215 8.59 -10.18 -13.22
C LEU A 215 9.63 -10.67 -14.23
N ALA A 216 10.85 -11.00 -13.77
CA ALA A 216 11.85 -11.60 -14.64
C ALA A 216 11.36 -12.94 -15.21
N PHE A 217 10.74 -13.77 -14.38
CA PHE A 217 10.13 -15.03 -14.80
C PHE A 217 8.93 -14.82 -15.73
N VAL A 218 8.06 -13.84 -15.42
CA VAL A 218 6.93 -13.47 -16.29
C VAL A 218 7.44 -13.02 -17.67
N GLY A 219 8.50 -12.21 -17.71
CA GLY A 219 9.15 -11.78 -18.95
C GLY A 219 9.71 -12.96 -19.75
N TYR A 220 10.38 -13.91 -19.08
CA TYR A 220 10.88 -15.13 -19.70
C TYR A 220 9.76 -15.97 -20.34
N VAL A 221 8.69 -16.26 -19.58
CA VAL A 221 7.54 -17.04 -20.08
C VAL A 221 6.80 -16.30 -21.19
N GLY A 222 6.69 -14.97 -21.08
CA GLY A 222 5.99 -14.13 -22.04
C GLY A 222 6.76 -13.82 -23.32
N GLY A 223 8.03 -14.22 -23.45
CA GLY A 223 8.81 -13.84 -24.63
C GLY A 223 9.37 -12.41 -24.59
N HIS A 224 9.35 -11.74 -23.43
CA HIS A 224 9.74 -10.34 -23.25
C HIS A 224 11.15 -10.22 -22.64
N ALA A 225 12.17 -10.26 -23.50
CA ALA A 225 13.58 -10.20 -23.12
C ALA A 225 13.92 -8.96 -22.27
N GLU A 226 13.34 -7.81 -22.60
CA GLU A 226 13.62 -6.53 -21.96
C GLU A 226 12.99 -6.45 -20.57
N VAL A 227 11.77 -6.99 -20.41
CA VAL A 227 11.12 -7.13 -19.10
C VAL A 227 11.98 -8.01 -18.20
N MET A 228 12.48 -9.12 -18.74
CA MET A 228 13.38 -10.02 -18.03
C MET A 228 14.65 -9.31 -17.58
N LEU A 229 15.32 -8.62 -18.51
CA LEU A 229 16.56 -7.89 -18.28
C LEU A 229 16.40 -6.78 -17.23
N LEU A 230 15.41 -5.89 -17.39
CA LEU A 230 15.14 -4.80 -16.44
C LEU A 230 14.82 -5.34 -15.05
N SER A 231 14.07 -6.44 -14.97
CA SER A 231 13.67 -7.01 -13.68
C SER A 231 14.83 -7.70 -12.96
N VAL A 232 15.73 -8.36 -13.70
CA VAL A 232 16.99 -8.90 -13.14
C VAL A 232 17.92 -7.79 -12.68
N LEU A 233 18.00 -6.68 -13.43
CA LEU A 233 18.75 -5.49 -13.05
C LEU A 233 18.23 -4.92 -11.72
N MET A 234 16.91 -4.76 -11.57
CA MET A 234 16.29 -4.30 -10.32
C MET A 234 16.54 -5.30 -9.17
N ALA A 235 16.45 -6.60 -9.41
CA ALA A 235 16.75 -7.63 -8.41
C ALA A 235 18.21 -7.56 -7.91
N GLY A 236 19.17 -7.29 -8.80
CA GLY A 236 20.57 -7.07 -8.43
C GLY A 236 20.74 -5.83 -7.55
N ALA A 237 20.14 -4.71 -7.96
CA ALA A 237 20.17 -3.46 -7.21
C ALA A 237 19.60 -3.61 -5.79
N LEU A 238 18.44 -4.27 -5.67
CA LEU A 238 17.80 -4.52 -4.38
C LEU A 238 18.61 -5.45 -3.49
N THR A 239 19.27 -6.45 -4.08
CA THR A 239 20.18 -7.34 -3.33
C THR A 239 21.36 -6.56 -2.74
N GLY A 240 21.99 -5.68 -3.53
CA GLY A 240 23.07 -4.80 -3.08
C GLY A 240 22.66 -3.89 -1.93
N PHE A 241 21.45 -3.32 -2.00
CA PHE A 241 20.87 -2.51 -0.92
C PHE A 241 20.54 -3.33 0.34
N LEU A 242 19.93 -4.51 0.18
CA LEU A 242 19.44 -5.34 1.28
C LEU A 242 20.53 -5.74 2.29
N PHE A 243 21.78 -5.93 1.85
CA PHE A 243 22.92 -6.17 2.74
C PHE A 243 23.06 -5.14 3.87
N PHE A 244 22.62 -3.90 3.65
CA PHE A 244 22.66 -2.82 4.64
C PHE A 244 21.30 -2.52 5.29
N ASN A 245 20.21 -3.03 4.70
CA ASN A 245 18.85 -2.76 5.17
C ASN A 245 18.28 -3.89 6.03
N PHE A 246 18.86 -5.09 6.03
CA PHE A 246 18.45 -6.16 6.93
C PHE A 246 18.55 -5.76 8.42
N PRO A 247 17.65 -6.26 9.29
CA PRO A 247 17.67 -5.92 10.71
C PRO A 247 18.98 -6.36 11.40
N PRO A 248 19.68 -5.48 12.14
CA PRO A 248 19.41 -4.04 12.33
C PRO A 248 19.87 -3.19 11.13
N ALA A 249 18.96 -2.39 10.57
CA ALA A 249 19.26 -1.59 9.38
C ALA A 249 20.31 -0.49 9.63
N ARG A 250 21.19 -0.29 8.65
CA ARG A 250 22.18 0.81 8.59
C ARG A 250 21.74 1.96 7.69
N ILE A 251 20.74 1.71 6.84
CA ILE A 251 20.15 2.67 5.90
C ILE A 251 18.70 2.26 5.64
N PHE A 252 17.80 3.23 5.57
CA PHE A 252 16.40 3.04 5.24
C PHE A 252 16.16 3.29 3.75
N LEU A 253 15.14 2.63 3.21
CA LEU A 253 14.81 2.70 1.79
C LEU A 253 14.33 4.10 1.39
N GLY A 254 13.48 4.71 2.22
CA GLY A 254 12.90 6.03 1.99
C GLY A 254 11.73 6.01 1.00
N ASP A 255 10.99 7.12 0.95
CA ASP A 255 9.85 7.30 0.04
C ASP A 255 10.32 7.23 -1.43
N GLY A 256 11.51 7.77 -1.74
CA GLY A 256 12.11 7.69 -3.08
C GLY A 256 12.32 6.24 -3.52
N GLY A 257 12.89 5.41 -2.64
CA GLY A 257 13.12 3.99 -2.93
C GLY A 257 11.82 3.20 -3.03
N ALA A 258 10.88 3.43 -2.10
CA ALA A 258 9.60 2.73 -2.12
C ALA A 258 8.75 3.05 -3.36
N TYR A 259 8.68 4.33 -3.74
CA TYR A 259 7.97 4.76 -4.95
C TYR A 259 8.64 4.24 -6.21
N LEU A 260 9.98 4.24 -6.28
CA LEU A 260 10.72 3.65 -7.39
C LEU A 260 10.40 2.16 -7.56
N ILE A 261 10.49 1.37 -6.48
CA ILE A 261 10.24 -0.08 -6.55
C ILE A 261 8.80 -0.35 -7.00
N GLY A 262 7.81 0.29 -6.36
CA GLY A 262 6.42 0.02 -6.69
C GLY A 262 6.04 0.50 -8.09
N PHE A 263 6.56 1.65 -8.54
CA PHE A 263 6.28 2.14 -9.89
C PHE A 263 7.00 1.33 -10.95
N PHE A 264 8.24 0.88 -10.69
CA PHE A 264 8.95 -0.04 -11.55
C PHE A 264 8.15 -1.33 -11.73
N VAL A 265 7.74 -1.97 -10.64
CA VAL A 265 6.92 -3.21 -10.69
C VAL A 265 5.63 -2.98 -11.47
N ALA A 266 4.91 -1.89 -11.19
CA ALA A 266 3.64 -1.58 -11.85
C ALA A 266 3.81 -1.29 -13.35
N SER A 267 4.82 -0.51 -13.73
CA SER A 267 5.02 -0.07 -15.11
C SER A 267 5.62 -1.17 -15.99
N VAL A 268 6.57 -1.95 -15.46
CA VAL A 268 7.17 -3.10 -16.16
C VAL A 268 6.16 -4.24 -16.31
N SER A 269 5.27 -4.46 -15.33
CA SER A 269 4.20 -5.46 -15.46
C SER A 269 3.22 -5.13 -16.59
N LEU A 270 2.93 -3.84 -16.83
CA LEU A 270 2.11 -3.40 -17.96
C LEU A 270 2.79 -3.69 -19.30
N LYS A 271 4.10 -3.43 -19.41
CA LYS A 271 4.85 -3.69 -20.64
C LYS A 271 4.88 -5.18 -21.00
N SER A 272 5.01 -6.06 -20.00
CA SER A 272 4.95 -7.51 -20.17
C SER A 272 3.58 -8.05 -20.61
N SER A 273 2.55 -7.19 -20.58
CA SER A 273 1.16 -7.58 -20.71
C SER A 273 0.56 -7.14 -22.05
N GLN A 274 1.21 -6.21 -22.78
CA GLN A 274 0.76 -5.65 -24.06
C GLN A 274 0.64 -6.66 -25.23
N LYS A 275 1.21 -7.87 -25.14
CA LYS A 275 1.17 -8.88 -26.23
C LYS A 275 0.48 -10.20 -25.82
N GLY A 276 -0.20 -10.27 -24.66
CA GLY A 276 -0.73 -11.52 -24.14
C GLY A 276 -1.87 -11.38 -23.13
N SER A 277 -2.00 -12.36 -22.22
CA SER A 277 -3.04 -12.37 -21.18
C SER A 277 -2.72 -11.33 -20.09
N VAL A 278 -3.20 -10.09 -20.33
CA VAL A 278 -3.00 -8.93 -19.46
C VAL A 278 -3.36 -9.23 -18.00
N ILE A 279 -4.46 -9.98 -17.80
CA ILE A 279 -4.94 -10.31 -16.46
C ILE A 279 -3.98 -11.24 -15.73
N ALA A 280 -3.45 -12.27 -16.39
CA ALA A 280 -2.64 -13.28 -15.72
C ALA A 280 -1.35 -12.68 -15.14
N ALA A 281 -0.64 -11.84 -15.93
CA ALA A 281 0.60 -11.21 -15.50
C ALA A 281 0.38 -10.21 -14.34
N LEU A 282 -0.67 -9.37 -14.43
CA LEU A 282 -0.99 -8.42 -13.36
C LEU A 282 -1.46 -9.14 -12.09
N LEU A 283 -2.22 -10.24 -12.24
CA LEU A 283 -2.72 -11.03 -11.13
C LEU A 283 -1.59 -11.71 -10.34
N VAL A 284 -0.51 -12.14 -11.01
CA VAL A 284 0.70 -12.64 -10.34
C VAL A 284 1.24 -11.59 -9.35
N ILE A 285 1.32 -10.33 -9.77
CA ILE A 285 1.80 -9.22 -8.93
C ILE A 285 0.86 -8.93 -7.78
N VAL A 286 -0.46 -8.90 -8.03
CA VAL A 286 -1.47 -8.70 -6.96
C VAL A 286 -1.37 -9.82 -5.91
N ILE A 287 -1.24 -11.07 -6.34
CA ILE A 287 -1.14 -12.21 -5.43
C ILE A 287 0.17 -12.14 -4.63
N ALA A 288 1.30 -11.84 -5.28
CA ALA A 288 2.59 -11.68 -4.60
C ALA A 288 2.58 -10.54 -3.56
N LEU A 289 1.81 -9.47 -3.83
CA LEU A 289 1.51 -8.38 -2.89
C LEU A 289 0.41 -8.70 -1.89
N GLY A 290 -0.11 -9.94 -1.88
CA GLY A 290 -1.24 -10.33 -1.06
C GLY A 290 -1.03 -10.06 0.43
N VAL A 291 0.19 -10.22 0.95
CA VAL A 291 0.51 -9.90 2.35
C VAL A 291 0.37 -8.39 2.64
N PRO A 292 1.05 -7.47 1.92
CA PRO A 292 0.84 -6.02 2.01
C PRO A 292 -0.62 -5.58 1.90
N ILE A 293 -1.33 -6.16 0.93
CA ILE A 293 -2.73 -5.85 0.66
C ILE A 293 -3.60 -6.30 1.84
N LEU A 294 -3.40 -7.52 2.34
CA LEU A 294 -4.12 -8.04 3.51
C LEU A 294 -3.81 -7.25 4.78
N ASP A 295 -2.58 -6.82 4.99
CA ASP A 295 -2.19 -5.98 6.14
C ASP A 295 -2.96 -4.65 6.13
N THR A 296 -2.97 -3.98 4.97
CA THR A 296 -3.70 -2.73 4.77
C THR A 296 -5.21 -2.95 4.93
N PHE A 297 -5.74 -4.02 4.35
CA PHE A 297 -7.15 -4.39 4.46
C PHE A 297 -7.56 -4.67 5.91
N PHE A 298 -6.80 -5.47 6.65
CA PHE A 298 -7.08 -5.76 8.06
C PHE A 298 -6.92 -4.52 8.95
N ALA A 299 -6.00 -3.60 8.64
CA ALA A 299 -5.92 -2.31 9.31
C ALA A 299 -7.20 -1.48 9.09
N ILE A 300 -7.65 -1.34 7.84
CA ILE A 300 -8.90 -0.63 7.51
C ILE A 300 -10.11 -1.29 8.19
N LEU A 301 -10.23 -2.61 8.11
CA LEU A 301 -11.33 -3.35 8.71
C LEU A 301 -11.37 -3.17 10.23
N ARG A 302 -10.22 -3.32 10.90
CA ARG A 302 -10.09 -3.11 12.35
C ARG A 302 -10.46 -1.68 12.76
N ARG A 303 -10.00 -0.67 12.03
CA ARG A 303 -10.34 0.74 12.27
C ARG A 303 -11.84 0.97 12.10
N SER A 304 -12.42 0.41 11.04
CA SER A 304 -13.84 0.50 10.75
C SER A 304 -14.69 -0.08 11.88
N ILE A 305 -14.29 -1.25 12.41
CA ILE A 305 -14.94 -1.90 13.56
C ILE A 305 -14.71 -1.13 14.87
N ARG A 306 -13.55 -0.50 15.08
CA ARG A 306 -13.31 0.30 16.31
C ARG A 306 -13.95 1.69 16.28
N GLY A 307 -14.55 2.09 15.15
CA GLY A 307 -15.14 3.44 14.99
C GLY A 307 -14.10 4.57 14.93
N VAL A 308 -12.82 4.24 14.78
CA VAL A 308 -11.75 5.24 14.63
C VAL A 308 -11.61 5.66 13.16
N PRO A 309 -11.16 6.90 12.87
CA PRO A 309 -10.96 7.35 11.50
C PRO A 309 -10.10 6.38 10.68
N ILE A 310 -10.52 6.05 9.45
CA ILE A 310 -9.80 5.09 8.59
C ILE A 310 -8.38 5.56 8.28
N PHE A 311 -8.11 6.86 8.31
CA PHE A 311 -6.82 7.46 7.98
C PHE A 311 -5.95 7.82 9.20
N SER A 312 -6.33 7.42 10.42
CA SER A 312 -5.46 7.62 11.59
C SER A 312 -4.25 6.68 11.55
N ALA A 313 -3.10 7.13 12.06
CA ALA A 313 -1.90 6.29 12.13
C ALA A 313 -2.14 5.09 13.07
N ASP A 314 -1.76 3.88 12.65
CA ASP A 314 -1.91 2.65 13.42
C ASP A 314 -0.56 1.93 13.51
N ALA A 315 -0.24 1.38 14.68
CA ALA A 315 0.99 0.65 14.95
C ALA A 315 0.74 -0.87 15.01
N GLU A 316 -0.43 -1.36 14.59
CA GLU A 316 -0.80 -2.78 14.62
C GLU A 316 -0.72 -3.49 13.25
N HIS A 317 0.28 -3.16 12.43
CA HIS A 317 0.60 -3.91 11.21
C HIS A 317 0.99 -5.36 11.53
N ILE A 318 0.85 -6.28 10.58
CA ILE A 318 1.14 -7.73 10.74
C ILE A 318 2.51 -7.96 11.37
N HIS A 319 3.51 -7.18 10.96
CA HIS A 319 4.87 -7.32 11.46
C HIS A 319 5.00 -6.96 12.96
N HIS A 320 4.28 -5.94 13.43
CA HIS A 320 4.18 -5.63 14.86
C HIS A 320 3.44 -6.72 15.63
N ARG A 321 2.39 -7.32 15.04
CA ARG A 321 1.66 -8.43 15.65
C ARG A 321 2.54 -9.67 15.82
N LEU A 322 3.38 -10.00 14.85
CA LEU A 322 4.36 -11.09 14.98
C LEU A 322 5.34 -10.82 16.13
N ILE A 323 5.82 -9.58 16.27
CA ILE A 323 6.71 -9.20 17.38
C ILE A 323 5.98 -9.34 18.73
N LEU A 324 4.72 -8.92 18.83
CA LEU A 324 3.89 -9.08 20.03
C LEU A 324 3.61 -10.56 20.38
N LEU A 325 3.62 -11.46 19.39
CA LEU A 325 3.54 -12.91 19.59
C LEU A 325 4.88 -13.54 20.03
N GLY A 326 5.93 -12.74 20.21
CA GLY A 326 7.24 -13.18 20.68
C GLY A 326 8.27 -13.47 19.57
N TYR A 327 7.98 -13.14 18.30
CA TYR A 327 8.97 -13.27 17.23
C TYR A 327 10.02 -12.16 17.32
N SER A 328 11.28 -12.50 17.08
CA SER A 328 12.31 -11.49 16.82
C SER A 328 12.05 -10.81 15.46
N LYS A 329 12.51 -9.57 15.27
CA LYS A 329 12.36 -8.82 14.01
C LYS A 329 12.81 -9.64 12.78
N GLY A 330 13.96 -10.31 12.89
CA GLY A 330 14.46 -11.19 11.83
C GLY A 330 13.57 -12.40 11.56
N ARG A 331 13.04 -13.06 12.59
CA ARG A 331 12.11 -14.20 12.39
C ARG A 331 10.80 -13.75 11.76
N ALA A 332 10.27 -12.58 12.16
CA ALA A 332 9.09 -12.00 11.54
C ALA A 332 9.33 -11.68 10.06
N LEU A 333 10.48 -11.09 9.73
CA LEU A 333 10.89 -10.81 8.35
C LEU A 333 10.94 -12.09 7.50
N VAL A 334 11.63 -13.13 7.98
CA VAL A 334 11.73 -14.42 7.26
C VAL A 334 10.36 -15.05 7.07
N ALA A 335 9.48 -15.02 8.07
CA ALA A 335 8.13 -15.53 7.93
C ALA A 335 7.35 -14.80 6.82
N MET A 336 7.46 -13.48 6.76
CA MET A 336 6.82 -12.67 5.71
C MET A 336 7.40 -12.95 4.32
N TYR A 337 8.72 -13.16 4.22
CA TYR A 337 9.38 -13.56 2.98
C TYR A 337 8.91 -14.94 2.50
N CYS A 338 8.78 -15.92 3.40
CA CYS A 338 8.25 -17.24 3.06
C CYS A 338 6.84 -17.14 2.48
N VAL A 339 5.96 -16.34 3.09
CA VAL A 339 4.60 -16.14 2.56
C VAL A 339 4.66 -15.43 1.20
N CYS A 340 5.47 -14.37 1.05
CA CYS A 340 5.63 -13.69 -0.24
C CYS A 340 6.12 -14.63 -1.35
N LEU A 341 7.09 -15.49 -1.04
CA LEU A 341 7.60 -16.50 -1.97
C LEU A 341 6.50 -17.49 -2.37
N VAL A 342 5.76 -18.04 -1.41
CA VAL A 342 4.64 -18.96 -1.69
C VAL A 342 3.59 -18.28 -2.57
N LEU A 343 3.20 -17.05 -2.25
CA LEU A 343 2.22 -16.31 -3.05
C LEU A 343 2.74 -16.01 -4.46
N SER A 344 4.02 -15.69 -4.61
CA SER A 344 4.65 -15.49 -5.92
C SER A 344 4.64 -16.78 -6.76
N LEU A 345 4.94 -17.93 -6.14
CA LEU A 345 4.86 -19.24 -6.79
C LEU A 345 3.43 -19.61 -7.19
N VAL A 346 2.44 -19.28 -6.35
CA VAL A 346 1.02 -19.45 -6.67
C VAL A 346 0.63 -18.58 -7.86
N GLY A 347 1.06 -17.31 -7.89
CA GLY A 347 0.87 -16.42 -9.04
C GLY A 347 1.48 -16.99 -10.33
N ILE A 348 2.73 -17.46 -10.26
CA ILE A 348 3.42 -18.12 -11.38
C ILE A 348 2.66 -19.37 -11.86
N SER A 349 2.13 -20.18 -10.94
CA SER A 349 1.33 -21.35 -11.30
C SER A 349 0.06 -20.98 -12.10
N ILE A 350 -0.61 -19.88 -11.74
CA ILE A 350 -1.75 -19.35 -12.50
C ILE A 350 -1.32 -18.97 -13.92
N LEU A 351 -0.18 -18.30 -14.07
CA LEU A 351 0.35 -17.94 -15.39
C LEU A 351 0.64 -19.18 -16.23
N LEU A 352 1.37 -20.16 -15.69
CA LEU A 352 1.77 -21.38 -16.40
C LEU A 352 0.59 -22.26 -16.79
N THR A 353 -0.45 -22.29 -15.96
CA THR A 353 -1.68 -23.06 -16.22
C THR A 353 -2.72 -22.29 -17.02
N LYS A 354 -2.37 -21.10 -17.56
CA LYS A 354 -3.29 -20.22 -18.30
C LYS A 354 -4.60 -19.98 -17.56
N GLY A 355 -4.53 -19.73 -16.25
CA GLY A 355 -5.67 -19.41 -15.40
C GLY A 355 -6.45 -20.60 -14.82
N VAL A 356 -6.16 -21.84 -15.22
CA VAL A 356 -6.85 -23.03 -14.65
C VAL A 356 -6.59 -23.17 -13.15
N ALA A 357 -5.39 -22.82 -12.67
CA ALA A 357 -5.09 -22.86 -11.24
C ALA A 357 -5.77 -21.75 -10.44
N LEU A 358 -6.47 -20.79 -11.06
CA LEU A 358 -7.01 -19.62 -10.38
C LEU A 358 -7.99 -19.95 -9.24
N PRO A 359 -8.96 -20.89 -9.39
CA PRO A 359 -9.87 -21.23 -8.29
C PRO A 359 -9.14 -21.88 -7.11
N VAL A 360 -8.17 -22.76 -7.40
CA VAL A 360 -7.35 -23.44 -6.37
C VAL A 360 -6.48 -22.42 -5.64
N ALA A 361 -5.81 -21.54 -6.39
CA ALA A 361 -5.02 -20.45 -5.85
C ALA A 361 -5.85 -19.50 -4.98
N GLY A 362 -7.06 -19.14 -5.43
CA GLY A 362 -8.01 -18.34 -4.68
C GLY A 362 -8.44 -19.03 -3.38
N ALA A 363 -8.72 -20.33 -3.42
CA ALA A 363 -9.05 -21.11 -2.22
C ALA A 363 -7.89 -21.18 -1.24
N VAL A 364 -6.66 -21.43 -1.71
CA VAL A 364 -5.44 -21.43 -0.87
C VAL A 364 -5.22 -20.06 -0.25
N PHE A 365 -5.31 -18.99 -1.04
CA PHE A 365 -5.18 -17.61 -0.56
C PHE A 365 -6.22 -17.29 0.51
N PHE A 366 -7.48 -17.68 0.29
CA PHE A 366 -8.56 -17.49 1.24
C PHE A 366 -8.31 -18.25 2.56
N LEU A 367 -7.87 -19.51 2.48
CA LEU A 367 -7.52 -20.31 3.67
C LEU A 367 -6.32 -19.72 4.43
N LEU A 368 -5.30 -19.26 3.72
CA LEU A 368 -4.15 -18.57 4.31
C LEU A 368 -4.57 -17.26 4.99
N ALA A 369 -5.44 -16.48 4.36
CA ALA A 369 -5.97 -15.24 4.93
C ALA A 369 -6.78 -15.51 6.21
N ILE A 370 -7.63 -16.55 6.23
CA ILE A 370 -8.36 -16.98 7.42
C ILE A 370 -7.39 -17.46 8.51
N GLY A 371 -6.43 -18.32 8.15
CA GLY A 371 -5.42 -18.84 9.06
C GLY A 371 -4.60 -17.72 9.70
N ALA A 372 -4.13 -16.77 8.90
CA ALA A 372 -3.42 -15.58 9.37
C ALA A 372 -4.30 -14.71 10.27
N ALA A 373 -5.56 -14.46 9.89
CA ALA A 373 -6.49 -13.68 10.70
C ALA A 373 -6.75 -14.32 12.07
N ARG A 374 -6.81 -15.66 12.13
CA ARG A 374 -6.93 -16.40 13.40
C ARG A 374 -5.64 -16.38 14.20
N TYR A 375 -4.51 -16.67 13.57
CA TYR A 375 -3.20 -16.76 14.20
C TYR A 375 -2.76 -15.43 14.81
N LEU A 376 -2.94 -14.33 14.08
CA LEU A 376 -2.63 -12.97 14.53
C LEU A 376 -3.65 -12.43 15.55
N GLY A 377 -4.69 -13.21 15.88
CA GLY A 377 -5.69 -12.85 16.87
C GLY A 377 -6.68 -11.79 16.40
N TYR A 378 -6.76 -11.50 15.09
CA TYR A 378 -7.77 -10.60 14.53
C TYR A 378 -9.19 -11.18 14.65
N VAL A 379 -9.33 -12.51 14.54
CA VAL A 379 -10.62 -13.20 14.70
C VAL A 379 -10.50 -14.26 15.79
N LYS A 380 -10.78 -13.87 17.04
CA LYS A 380 -10.83 -14.81 18.19
C LYS A 380 -12.08 -15.69 18.19
N SER A 381 -13.23 -15.18 17.76
CA SER A 381 -14.47 -15.94 17.58
C SER A 381 -15.43 -15.19 16.63
N TRP A 382 -16.02 -15.90 15.67
CA TRP A 382 -16.98 -15.34 14.70
C TRP A 382 -18.25 -14.79 15.37
N SER A 383 -18.70 -15.40 16.48
CA SER A 383 -19.84 -14.90 17.25
C SER A 383 -19.53 -13.55 17.91
N LYS A 384 -18.30 -13.37 18.41
CA LYS A 384 -17.84 -12.09 18.97
C LYS A 384 -17.60 -11.03 17.90
N LEU A 385 -17.14 -11.41 16.71
CA LEU A 385 -16.95 -10.48 15.59
C LEU A 385 -18.28 -9.83 15.18
N ARG A 386 -19.35 -10.62 15.05
CA ARG A 386 -20.69 -10.09 14.73
C ARG A 386 -21.17 -9.12 15.81
N GLY A 387 -20.94 -9.43 17.09
CA GLY A 387 -21.22 -8.52 18.21
C GLY A 387 -20.40 -7.23 18.13
N GLN A 388 -19.10 -7.31 17.90
CA GLN A 388 -18.22 -6.15 17.75
C GLN A 388 -18.61 -5.27 16.56
N VAL A 389 -18.95 -5.86 15.41
CA VAL A 389 -19.44 -5.12 14.23
C VAL A 389 -20.78 -4.46 14.52
N ALA A 390 -21.71 -5.16 15.18
CA ALA A 390 -23.01 -4.60 15.55
C ALA A 390 -22.85 -3.42 16.53
N GLU A 391 -22.03 -3.57 17.57
CA GLU A 391 -21.68 -2.49 18.49
C GLU A 391 -21.00 -1.31 17.78
N ALA A 392 -20.12 -1.58 16.82
CA ALA A 392 -19.44 -0.54 16.04
C ALA A 392 -20.43 0.28 15.20
N LEU A 393 -21.33 -0.40 14.50
CA LEU A 393 -22.39 0.23 13.70
C LEU A 393 -23.33 1.02 14.60
N ASP A 394 -23.67 0.48 15.77
CA ASP A 394 -24.54 1.16 16.74
C ASP A 394 -23.87 2.40 17.36
N ARG A 395 -22.55 2.34 17.64
CA ARG A 395 -21.76 3.52 18.03
C ARG A 395 -21.75 4.59 16.95
N ARG A 396 -21.57 4.20 15.66
CA ARG A 396 -21.64 5.15 14.54
C ARG A 396 -23.01 5.80 14.41
N LYS A 397 -24.09 5.02 14.49
CA LYS A 397 -25.46 5.54 14.48
C LYS A 397 -25.69 6.54 15.62
N ARG A 398 -25.21 6.22 16.83
CA ARG A 398 -25.28 7.15 17.97
C ARG A 398 -24.51 8.45 17.71
N LEU A 399 -23.29 8.38 17.18
CA LEU A 399 -22.50 9.57 16.84
C LEU A 399 -23.15 10.42 15.75
N GLU A 400 -23.70 9.81 14.70
CA GLU A 400 -24.47 10.53 13.67
C GLU A 400 -25.71 11.20 14.26
N HIS A 401 -26.44 10.49 15.12
CA HIS A 401 -27.61 11.04 15.79
C HIS A 401 -27.24 12.24 16.67
N ILE A 402 -26.11 12.18 17.39
CA ILE A 402 -25.56 13.29 18.17
C ILE A 402 -25.18 14.47 17.27
N ARG A 403 -24.51 14.23 16.13
CA ARG A 403 -24.16 15.30 15.17
C ARG A 403 -25.38 15.98 14.56
N VAL A 404 -26.45 15.23 14.30
CA VAL A 404 -27.72 15.80 13.84
C VAL A 404 -28.32 16.68 14.93
N HIS A 405 -28.34 16.21 16.18
CA HIS A 405 -28.84 17.00 17.31
C HIS A 405 -28.02 18.26 17.56
N ALA A 406 -26.69 18.18 17.46
CA ALA A 406 -25.82 19.34 17.58
C ALA A 406 -26.14 20.37 16.49
N ARG A 407 -26.33 19.95 15.22
CA ARG A 407 -26.75 20.84 14.14
C ARG A 407 -28.14 21.44 14.33
N VAL A 408 -29.10 20.70 14.90
CA VAL A 408 -30.42 21.26 15.22
C VAL A 408 -30.30 22.33 16.31
N LEU A 409 -29.51 22.06 17.35
CA LEU A 409 -29.27 23.03 18.42
C LEU A 409 -28.57 24.29 17.91
N GLU A 410 -27.71 24.18 16.90
CA GLU A 410 -27.13 25.34 16.24
C GLU A 410 -28.17 26.26 15.59
N PHE A 411 -29.27 25.71 15.05
CA PHE A 411 -30.40 26.52 14.58
C PHE A 411 -31.25 27.06 15.73
N ASP A 412 -31.34 26.34 16.84
CA ASP A 412 -32.08 26.82 18.01
C ASP A 412 -31.38 27.98 18.72
N ILE A 413 -30.06 28.15 18.54
CA ILE A 413 -29.35 29.37 18.92
C ILE A 413 -30.13 30.57 18.39
N GLU A 414 -30.38 30.65 17.07
CA GLU A 414 -31.09 31.74 16.39
C GLU A 414 -32.46 32.08 17.01
N LYS A 415 -33.15 31.08 17.55
CA LYS A 415 -34.49 31.24 18.11
C LYS A 415 -34.52 31.67 19.59
N CYS A 416 -33.47 31.36 20.36
CA CYS A 416 -33.42 31.72 21.77
C CYS A 416 -33.19 33.23 21.94
N VAL A 417 -33.86 33.82 22.94
CA VAL A 417 -33.77 35.25 23.25
C VAL A 417 -32.51 35.57 24.06
N SER A 418 -32.13 34.68 24.98
CA SER A 418 -30.94 34.82 25.83
C SER A 418 -30.07 33.56 25.86
N LEU A 419 -28.82 33.73 26.30
CA LEU A 419 -27.89 32.62 26.51
C LEU A 419 -28.37 31.69 27.64
N GLU A 420 -29.06 32.21 28.64
CA GLU A 420 -29.59 31.41 29.76
C GLU A 420 -30.67 30.44 29.28
N GLU A 421 -31.60 30.91 28.45
CA GLU A 421 -32.62 30.06 27.81
C GLU A 421 -31.99 28.95 26.96
N PHE A 422 -30.97 29.30 26.18
CA PHE A 422 -30.23 28.31 25.39
C PHE A 422 -29.42 27.34 26.26
N SER A 423 -28.82 27.82 27.35
CA SER A 423 -28.07 27.00 28.30
C SER A 423 -28.97 25.90 28.89
N ASP A 424 -30.20 26.24 29.30
CA ASP A 424 -31.14 25.26 29.83
C ASP A 424 -31.53 24.19 28.79
N LEU A 425 -31.81 24.61 27.55
CA LEU A 425 -32.10 23.72 26.42
C LEU A 425 -30.92 22.76 26.15
N LEU A 426 -29.71 23.32 26.05
CA LEU A 426 -28.48 22.57 25.80
C LEU A 426 -28.19 21.59 26.94
N GLY A 427 -28.35 22.02 28.20
CA GLY A 427 -28.18 21.19 29.38
C GLY A 427 -29.12 20.00 29.40
N HIS A 428 -30.38 20.19 28.99
CA HIS A 428 -31.33 19.08 28.84
C HIS A 428 -30.88 18.07 27.77
N ARG A 429 -30.39 18.53 26.62
CA ARG A 429 -29.87 17.64 25.56
C ARG A 429 -28.57 16.95 25.96
N PHE A 430 -27.68 17.62 26.69
CA PHE A 430 -26.43 17.05 27.17
C PHE A 430 -26.67 15.87 28.12
N ARG A 431 -27.63 16.01 29.04
CA ARG A 431 -28.03 14.92 29.93
C ARG A 431 -28.58 13.70 29.17
N TRP A 432 -29.33 13.92 28.09
CA TRP A 432 -29.83 12.83 27.24
C TRP A 432 -28.70 12.09 26.50
N ILE A 433 -27.65 12.79 26.09
CA ILE A 433 -26.46 12.22 25.43
C ILE A 433 -25.50 11.55 26.42
N GLY A 434 -25.63 11.88 27.70
CA GLY A 434 -24.84 11.32 28.81
C GLY A 434 -23.74 12.24 29.33
N PHE A 435 -23.60 13.46 28.79
CA PHE A 435 -22.72 14.48 29.37
C PHE A 435 -23.26 14.96 30.72
N LYS A 436 -22.35 15.37 31.60
CA LYS A 436 -22.66 15.97 32.89
C LYS A 436 -22.43 17.48 32.82
N THR A 437 -23.31 18.24 33.46
CA THR A 437 -23.26 19.70 33.51
C THR A 437 -22.43 20.21 34.69
N ALA A 438 -21.87 19.32 35.51
CA ALA A 438 -21.03 19.69 36.65
C ALA A 438 -19.95 18.61 36.88
N PRO A 439 -18.75 19.01 37.36
CA PRO A 439 -17.73 18.08 37.81
C PRO A 439 -18.17 17.29 39.04
N SER A 440 -17.82 16.00 39.07
CA SER A 440 -17.92 15.13 40.23
C SER A 440 -16.85 14.04 40.20
N ASP A 441 -16.67 13.31 41.30
CA ASP A 441 -15.73 12.19 41.42
C ASP A 441 -15.97 11.06 40.38
N LEU A 442 -17.15 11.06 39.75
CA LEU A 442 -17.55 10.10 38.73
C LEU A 442 -17.42 10.65 37.30
N THR A 443 -16.77 11.81 37.13
CA THR A 443 -16.57 12.44 35.82
C THR A 443 -15.09 12.62 35.47
N HIS A 444 -14.76 12.51 34.19
CA HIS A 444 -13.48 12.94 33.65
C HIS A 444 -13.67 14.11 32.67
N PRO A 445 -12.73 15.07 32.63
CA PRO A 445 -12.80 16.19 31.70
C PRO A 445 -12.35 15.75 30.30
N VAL A 446 -13.14 16.12 29.30
CA VAL A 446 -12.76 16.02 27.88
C VAL A 446 -12.47 17.43 27.37
N LEU A 447 -11.25 17.60 26.88
CA LEU A 447 -10.76 18.88 26.35
C LEU A 447 -11.07 18.98 24.87
N LEU A 448 -11.96 19.90 24.52
CA LEU A 448 -12.32 20.17 23.14
C LEU A 448 -11.58 21.43 22.63
N PRO A 449 -10.74 21.33 21.59
CA PRO A 449 -10.11 22.50 21.00
C PRO A 449 -11.10 23.30 20.13
N MET A 450 -11.09 24.63 20.26
CA MET A 450 -11.89 25.56 19.46
C MET A 450 -11.02 26.32 18.45
N LYS A 451 -11.62 26.92 17.41
CA LYS A 451 -10.93 27.93 16.59
C LYS A 451 -10.50 29.11 17.46
N GLY A 452 -9.22 29.50 17.37
CA GLY A 452 -8.65 30.60 18.17
C GLY A 452 -7.81 30.16 19.38
N GLY A 453 -7.61 28.85 19.60
CA GLY A 453 -6.68 28.36 20.63
C GLY A 453 -7.30 28.17 22.03
N THR A 454 -8.51 28.65 22.25
CA THR A 454 -9.31 28.39 23.46
C THR A 454 -9.74 26.92 23.51
N LYS A 455 -9.75 26.33 24.71
CA LYS A 455 -10.30 24.99 24.94
C LYS A 455 -11.62 25.07 25.66
N VAL A 456 -12.49 24.11 25.41
CA VAL A 456 -13.73 23.90 26.14
C VAL A 456 -13.62 22.61 26.94
N VAL A 457 -13.94 22.65 28.23
CA VAL A 457 -13.98 21.47 29.08
C VAL A 457 -15.42 20.97 29.17
N LEU A 458 -15.64 19.72 28.77
CA LEU A 458 -16.89 19.01 29.01
C LEU A 458 -16.67 17.88 30.01
N HIS A 459 -17.64 17.66 30.90
CA HIS A 459 -17.58 16.58 31.89
C HIS A 459 -18.37 15.37 31.40
N CYS A 460 -17.73 14.20 31.43
CA CYS A 460 -18.37 12.95 31.02
C CYS A 460 -18.09 11.81 32.02
N PRO A 461 -18.95 10.77 32.08
CA PRO A 461 -18.85 9.70 33.06
C PRO A 461 -17.56 8.89 32.95
N VAL A 462 -16.99 8.46 34.08
CA VAL A 462 -15.76 7.63 34.10
C VAL A 462 -15.99 6.20 33.60
N ASN A 463 -17.19 5.63 33.78
CA ASN A 463 -17.45 4.20 33.57
C ASN A 463 -18.13 3.84 32.24
N ASP A 464 -18.30 4.78 31.31
CA ASP A 464 -19.19 4.57 30.15
C ASP A 464 -18.47 4.81 28.81
N GLY A 465 -17.60 3.89 28.40
CA GLY A 465 -16.98 3.88 27.06
C GLY A 465 -15.49 4.28 27.02
N LEU A 466 -14.94 4.28 25.81
CA LEU A 466 -13.56 4.72 25.56
C LEU A 466 -13.50 6.25 25.60
N GLU A 467 -12.43 6.82 26.16
CA GLU A 467 -12.18 8.28 26.19
C GLU A 467 -12.28 8.92 24.79
N THR A 468 -11.84 8.20 23.76
CA THR A 468 -11.98 8.61 22.36
C THR A 468 -13.42 8.70 21.88
N ASP A 469 -14.34 7.88 22.42
CA ASP A 469 -15.76 7.95 22.08
C ASP A 469 -16.37 9.23 22.64
N TRP A 470 -16.02 9.60 23.88
CA TRP A 470 -16.46 10.86 24.50
C TRP A 470 -15.90 12.09 23.78
N PHE A 471 -14.63 12.05 23.37
CA PHE A 471 -14.05 13.10 22.54
C PHE A 471 -14.84 13.28 21.23
N ASN A 472 -15.14 12.20 20.50
CA ASN A 472 -15.90 12.28 19.26
C ASN A 472 -17.34 12.81 19.46
N ARG A 473 -17.97 12.49 20.60
CA ARG A 473 -19.28 13.05 20.97
C ARG A 473 -19.18 14.55 21.28
N ALA A 474 -18.13 14.97 22.00
CA ALA A 474 -17.89 16.37 22.32
C ALA A 474 -17.60 17.18 21.05
N ASP A 475 -16.80 16.63 20.14
CA ASP A 475 -16.40 17.25 18.87
C ASP A 475 -17.58 17.57 17.96
N ALA A 476 -18.67 16.79 18.06
CA ALA A 476 -19.92 17.10 17.37
C ALA A 476 -20.52 18.46 17.76
N PHE A 477 -20.18 19.01 18.94
CA PHE A 477 -20.66 20.30 19.46
C PHE A 477 -19.67 21.46 19.26
N SER A 478 -18.51 21.23 18.65
CA SER A 478 -17.50 22.28 18.42
C SER A 478 -18.09 23.50 17.69
N GLY A 479 -18.75 23.29 16.55
CA GLY A 479 -19.40 24.35 15.78
C GLY A 479 -20.51 25.09 16.56
N LEU A 480 -21.21 24.39 17.45
CA LEU A 480 -22.24 24.97 18.30
C LEU A 480 -21.66 25.96 19.31
N PHE A 481 -20.54 25.61 19.94
CA PHE A 481 -19.87 26.50 20.87
C PHE A 481 -19.23 27.71 20.15
N GLU A 482 -18.75 27.53 18.91
CA GLU A 482 -18.23 28.63 18.09
C GLU A 482 -19.34 29.66 17.83
N ARG A 483 -20.53 29.20 17.43
CA ARG A 483 -21.69 30.09 17.23
C ARG A 483 -22.17 30.78 18.50
N CYS A 484 -22.09 30.11 19.65
CA CYS A 484 -22.44 30.74 20.93
C CYS A 484 -21.52 31.94 21.22
N LEU A 485 -20.21 31.75 21.00
CA LEU A 485 -19.22 32.82 21.16
C LEU A 485 -19.44 33.94 20.14
N GLU A 486 -19.74 33.61 18.88
CA GLU A 486 -20.02 34.61 17.84
C GLU A 486 -21.25 35.47 18.17
N ARG A 487 -22.31 34.86 18.72
CA ARG A 487 -23.56 35.56 18.98
C ARG A 487 -23.58 36.31 20.32
N TRP A 488 -23.17 35.66 21.40
CA TRP A 488 -23.33 36.16 22.76
C TRP A 488 -22.01 36.58 23.40
N GLY A 489 -20.86 36.30 22.77
CA GLY A 489 -19.53 36.62 23.31
C GLY A 489 -19.08 35.73 24.47
N THR A 490 -19.93 34.80 24.94
CA THR A 490 -19.67 33.92 26.09
C THR A 490 -20.23 32.53 25.85
N LEU A 491 -19.75 31.55 26.64
CA LEU A 491 -20.21 30.15 26.59
C LEU A 491 -21.35 29.89 27.59
N PRO A 492 -22.16 28.84 27.37
CA PRO A 492 -23.18 28.40 28.33
C PRO A 492 -22.58 28.10 29.72
N SER A 493 -23.36 28.32 30.77
CA SER A 493 -22.89 28.37 32.17
C SER A 493 -22.18 27.12 32.69
N PHE A 494 -22.47 25.94 32.14
CA PHE A 494 -21.84 24.66 32.51
C PHE A 494 -20.65 24.26 31.61
N VAL A 495 -20.29 25.13 30.66
CA VAL A 495 -19.21 24.92 29.70
C VAL A 495 -18.03 25.78 30.12
N ILE A 496 -16.98 25.15 30.67
CA ILE A 496 -15.87 25.88 31.27
C ILE A 496 -14.80 26.18 30.19
N PRO A 497 -14.37 27.44 30.02
CA PRO A 497 -13.20 27.75 29.21
C PRO A 497 -11.95 27.16 29.87
N GLY A 498 -11.24 26.29 29.14
CA GLY A 498 -9.97 25.69 29.54
C GLY A 498 -8.79 26.59 29.21
N PRO A 499 -7.60 26.31 29.78
CA PRO A 499 -6.40 27.14 29.59
C PRO A 499 -5.99 27.24 28.12
N GLU A 500 -5.61 28.45 27.69
CA GLU A 500 -5.02 28.75 26.38
C GLU A 500 -3.72 27.95 26.18
N ILE A 501 -3.45 27.53 24.94
CA ILE A 501 -2.19 26.86 24.59
C ILE A 501 -1.13 27.91 24.23
N GLU A 502 0.00 27.92 24.94
CA GLU A 502 1.30 28.33 24.37
C GLU A 502 1.65 27.37 23.22
N GLU A 503 1.76 27.88 21.99
CA GLU A 503 2.08 27.08 20.80
C GLU A 503 3.29 26.16 21.04
N GLY A 504 3.08 24.82 20.99
CA GLY A 504 4.20 23.86 20.90
C GLY A 504 4.15 22.57 21.73
N ARG A 505 3.19 22.34 22.64
CA ARG A 505 3.11 21.05 23.38
C ARG A 505 2.10 20.05 22.81
N PRO A 506 2.50 18.78 22.57
CA PRO A 506 1.60 17.76 22.03
C PRO A 506 0.52 17.33 23.03
N THR A 507 -0.70 17.15 22.52
CA THR A 507 -1.98 16.84 23.18
C THR A 507 -2.05 15.54 24.00
N SER A 508 -0.99 14.74 24.05
CA SER A 508 -0.98 13.48 24.80
C SER A 508 -0.13 13.52 26.09
N SER A 509 0.24 14.71 26.56
CA SER A 509 1.06 14.89 27.78
C SER A 509 0.25 15.21 29.04
N PHE A 510 -1.08 15.34 28.95
CA PHE A 510 -1.93 15.64 30.11
C PHE A 510 -2.64 14.42 30.69
N THR A 511 -2.02 13.24 30.59
CA THR A 511 -2.51 11.97 31.17
C THR A 511 -2.25 11.82 32.68
N LYS A 512 -1.81 12.87 33.37
CA LYS A 512 -1.64 12.89 34.83
C LYS A 512 -1.96 14.27 35.40
N LEU A 513 -3.22 14.50 35.74
CA LEU A 513 -3.57 15.40 36.83
C LEU A 513 -3.99 14.50 37.99
N SER A 514 -3.07 14.33 38.94
CA SER A 514 -3.31 13.64 40.21
C SER A 514 -4.30 14.42 41.07
N PRO A 515 -5.24 13.78 41.77
CA PRO A 515 -6.10 14.44 42.74
C PRO A 515 -5.38 14.47 44.09
N THR A 516 -4.55 15.49 44.34
CA THR A 516 -4.08 15.80 45.70
C THR A 516 -3.70 17.28 45.80
N ALA A 517 -4.60 18.10 46.33
CA ALA A 517 -4.31 19.26 47.20
C ALA A 517 -5.62 20.00 47.54
N ALA A 518 -6.30 19.58 48.61
CA ALA A 518 -7.09 20.45 49.47
C ALA A 518 -7.32 19.74 50.82
N SER A 519 -6.74 20.33 51.87
CA SER A 519 -6.81 20.02 53.32
C SER A 519 -6.40 18.62 53.77
#